data_AF-A0A087UWJ9-F1
#
_entry.id   AF-A0A087UWJ9-F1
#
_cell.length_a   1.000
_cell.length_b   1.000
_cell.length_c   1.000
_cell.angle_alpha   90.00
_cell.angle_beta   90.00
_cell.angle_gamma   90.00
#
_symmetry.space_group_name_H-M   'P 1'
#
loop_
_entity.id
_entity.type
_entity.pdbx_description
1 polymer ?
#
loop_
_entity_poly.entity_id
_entity_poly.type
_entity_poly.pdbx_seq_one_letter_code
_entity_poly.pdbx_strand_id
1 'polypeptide(L)'
;MWNIYMKGLIHDLTYFLPQNIAQELYARILSASLDHFLIRYSHCSPSEFRSSQIAKDVFTLLLCVSELLYPACSSMSHITGTKNEMDQSNIASYINGIHSTCCCLLTVLVISSAPLQDLHKVFKDGFPVPRLSLRMKSETVAPWLPWIRRELFTDFGQSHMMSNVAVWLAVRACTTWTLPNPCEIIKAFTEHHCTLSILLMMQATYCNDQLNERGEDQHFTE
;
A
#
# COMPACT_ATOMS: atom_id res chain seq x y z
N MET A 1 1.70 12.71 13.74
CA MET A 1 2.98 13.43 13.53
C MET A 1 3.93 12.67 12.61
N TRP A 2 4.27 11.40 12.90
CA TRP A 2 5.20 10.61 12.06
C TRP A 2 4.84 10.57 10.56
N ASN A 3 3.56 10.33 10.21
CA ASN A 3 3.12 10.34 8.80
C ASN A 3 3.41 11.68 8.09
N ILE A 4 3.18 12.81 8.77
CA ILE A 4 3.44 14.14 8.20
C ILE A 4 4.96 14.35 8.02
N TYR A 5 5.75 13.94 9.01
CA TYR A 5 7.21 13.96 8.91
C TYR A 5 7.71 13.14 7.71
N MET A 6 7.21 11.92 7.52
CA MET A 6 7.59 11.08 6.37
C MET A 6 7.19 11.72 5.03
N LYS A 7 6.06 12.42 4.96
CA LYS A 7 5.67 13.18 3.75
C LYS A 7 6.59 14.38 3.49
N GLY A 8 6.95 15.13 4.53
CA GLY A 8 7.92 16.22 4.42
C GLY A 8 9.30 15.72 4.00
N LEU A 9 9.72 14.57 4.52
CA LEU A 9 10.98 13.93 4.16
C LEU A 9 11.06 13.62 2.65
N ILE A 10 9.97 13.16 2.02
CA ILE A 10 9.93 12.94 0.56
C ILE A 10 10.26 14.23 -0.18
N HIS A 11 9.64 15.34 0.22
CA HIS A 11 9.88 16.66 -0.39
C HIS A 11 11.35 17.07 -0.25
N ASP A 12 11.90 16.96 0.95
CA ASP A 12 13.29 17.35 1.22
C ASP A 12 14.28 16.46 0.44
N LEU A 13 14.07 15.14 0.44
CA LEU A 13 14.92 14.22 -0.31
C LEU A 13 14.88 14.50 -1.81
N THR A 14 13.71 14.86 -2.36
CA THR A 14 13.59 15.19 -3.79
C THR A 14 14.35 16.45 -4.16
N TYR A 15 14.43 17.42 -3.23
CA TYR A 15 15.16 18.66 -3.47
C TYR A 15 16.67 18.47 -3.45
N PHE A 16 17.19 17.59 -2.59
CA PHE A 16 18.64 17.45 -2.37
C PHE A 16 19.29 16.26 -3.08
N LEU A 17 18.52 15.25 -3.50
CA LEU A 17 19.08 13.98 -3.99
C LEU A 17 18.46 13.56 -5.32
N PRO A 18 19.22 12.87 -6.18
CA PRO A 18 18.66 12.11 -7.29
C PRO A 18 17.60 11.10 -6.81
N GLN A 19 16.55 10.90 -7.62
CA GLN A 19 15.37 10.13 -7.22
C GLN A 19 15.69 8.69 -6.76
N ASN A 20 16.63 8.01 -7.41
CA ASN A 20 17.03 6.65 -7.01
C ASN A 20 17.65 6.61 -5.61
N ILE A 21 18.51 7.58 -5.27
CA ILE A 21 19.13 7.69 -3.95
C ILE A 21 18.10 8.13 -2.91
N ALA A 22 17.26 9.10 -3.25
CA ALA A 22 16.15 9.57 -2.41
C ALA A 22 15.23 8.41 -2.03
N GLN A 23 14.86 7.59 -3.02
CA GLN A 23 13.96 6.45 -2.84
C GLN A 23 14.58 5.37 -1.94
N GLU A 24 15.83 4.98 -2.16
CA GLU A 24 16.51 4.00 -1.32
C GLU A 24 16.64 4.50 0.13
N LEU A 25 17.05 5.75 0.31
CA LEU A 25 17.19 6.36 1.63
C LEU A 25 15.83 6.44 2.35
N TYR A 26 14.79 6.83 1.62
CA TYR A 26 13.42 6.88 2.14
C TYR A 26 12.94 5.49 2.58
N ALA A 27 13.11 4.46 1.73
CA ALA A 27 12.74 3.09 2.04
C ALA A 27 13.44 2.58 3.30
N ARG A 28 14.74 2.88 3.44
CA ARG A 28 15.52 2.54 4.64
C ARG A 28 14.98 3.22 5.90
N ILE A 29 14.70 4.52 5.84
CA ILE A 29 14.16 5.29 6.98
C ILE A 29 12.77 4.77 7.36
N LEU A 30 11.91 4.52 6.37
CA LEU A 30 10.58 3.95 6.57
C LEU A 30 10.67 2.58 7.27
N SER A 31 11.48 1.65 6.74
CA SER A 31 11.70 0.33 7.33
C SER A 31 12.17 0.44 8.78
N ALA A 32 13.24 1.21 9.03
CA ALA A 32 13.80 1.36 10.36
C ALA A 32 12.78 1.98 11.34
N SER A 33 12.01 2.99 10.92
CA SER A 33 10.99 3.59 11.77
C SER A 33 9.86 2.61 12.12
N LEU A 34 9.50 1.71 11.20
CA LEU A 34 8.49 0.68 11.45
C LEU A 34 8.96 -0.36 12.45
N ASP A 35 10.24 -0.72 12.44
CA ASP A 35 10.78 -1.65 13.43
C ASP A 35 10.66 -1.08 14.85
N HIS A 36 10.87 0.23 15.02
CA HIS A 36 10.66 0.90 16.31
C HIS A 36 9.19 0.84 16.76
N PHE A 37 8.24 1.02 15.83
CA PHE A 37 6.83 0.86 16.16
C PHE A 37 6.48 -0.59 16.49
N LEU A 38 7.01 -1.56 15.75
CA LEU A 38 6.77 -2.97 16.02
C LEU A 38 7.22 -3.32 17.42
N ILE A 39 8.46 -3.00 17.79
CA ILE A 39 9.00 -3.23 19.14
C ILE A 39 8.08 -2.57 20.18
N ARG A 40 7.68 -1.32 19.96
CA ARG A 40 6.82 -0.59 20.90
C ARG A 40 5.48 -1.29 21.12
N TYR A 41 4.81 -1.70 20.06
CA TYR A 41 3.47 -2.28 20.15
C TYR A 41 3.48 -3.76 20.51
N SER A 42 4.52 -4.52 20.15
CA SER A 42 4.66 -5.93 20.54
C SER A 42 5.01 -6.11 22.01
N HIS A 43 5.73 -5.15 22.61
CA HIS A 43 6.14 -5.21 24.02
C HIS A 43 5.24 -4.39 24.95
N CYS A 44 4.18 -3.75 24.44
CA CYS A 44 3.28 -3.01 25.32
C CYS A 44 2.45 -3.96 26.19
N SER A 45 2.30 -3.62 27.47
CA SER A 45 1.42 -4.31 28.41
C SER A 45 0.27 -3.37 28.82
N PRO A 46 -0.71 -3.16 27.95
CA PRO A 46 -1.79 -2.22 28.23
C PRO A 46 -2.73 -2.71 29.31
N SER A 47 -3.33 -1.77 30.02
CA SER A 47 -4.56 -2.06 30.78
C SER A 47 -5.72 -2.35 29.83
N GLU A 48 -6.78 -2.99 30.31
CA GLU A 48 -7.97 -3.32 29.52
C GLU A 48 -8.54 -2.06 28.81
N PHE A 49 -8.57 -0.92 29.51
CA PHE A 49 -9.03 0.35 28.96
C PHE A 49 -8.18 0.87 27.79
N ARG A 50 -6.88 0.57 27.76
CA ARG A 50 -5.95 1.05 26.73
C ARG A 50 -5.78 0.07 25.56
N SER A 51 -6.25 -1.16 25.70
CA SER A 51 -6.13 -2.19 24.65
C SER A 51 -6.85 -1.77 23.36
N SER A 52 -8.06 -1.20 23.49
CA SER A 52 -8.79 -0.66 22.34
C SER A 52 -8.08 0.51 21.64
N GLN A 53 -7.32 1.30 22.39
CA GLN A 53 -6.55 2.41 21.86
C GLN A 53 -5.35 1.91 21.05
N ILE A 54 -4.63 0.90 21.54
CA ILE A 54 -3.52 0.29 20.80
C ILE A 54 -3.99 -0.30 19.48
N ALA A 55 -5.12 -1.00 19.47
CA ALA A 55 -5.67 -1.54 18.23
C ALA A 55 -5.94 -0.41 17.21
N LYS A 56 -6.54 0.70 17.64
CA LYS A 56 -6.78 1.87 16.77
C LYS A 56 -5.48 2.52 16.29
N ASP A 57 -4.49 2.64 17.17
CA ASP A 57 -3.20 3.25 16.85
C ASP A 57 -2.45 2.39 15.81
N VAL A 58 -2.39 1.06 16.01
CA VAL A 58 -1.75 0.13 15.08
C VAL A 58 -2.49 0.10 13.74
N PHE A 59 -3.82 0.07 13.75
CA PHE A 59 -4.61 0.15 12.51
C PHE A 59 -4.32 1.45 11.74
N THR A 60 -4.31 2.60 12.45
CA THR A 60 -4.00 3.91 11.85
C THR A 60 -2.58 3.96 11.32
N LEU A 61 -1.62 3.35 12.02
CA LEU A 61 -0.24 3.21 11.57
C LEU A 61 -0.18 2.42 10.26
N LEU A 62 -0.78 1.24 10.20
CA LEU A 62 -0.83 0.41 8.99
C LEU A 62 -1.49 1.16 7.82
N LEU A 63 -2.56 1.91 8.09
CA LEU A 63 -3.21 2.76 7.09
C LEU A 63 -2.25 3.84 6.55
N CYS A 64 -1.50 4.49 7.45
CA CYS A 64 -0.48 5.47 7.07
C CYS A 64 0.63 4.82 6.24
N VAL A 65 1.11 3.63 6.64
CA VAL A 65 2.13 2.89 5.88
C VAL A 65 1.64 2.51 4.50
N SER A 66 0.37 2.15 4.34
CA SER A 66 -0.18 1.86 3.01
C SER A 66 -0.06 3.03 2.04
N GLU A 67 -0.07 4.28 2.53
CA GLU A 67 0.17 5.48 1.72
C GLU A 67 1.65 5.82 1.57
N LEU A 68 2.45 5.57 2.62
CA LEU A 68 3.89 5.84 2.63
C LEU A 68 4.71 4.76 1.92
N LEU A 69 4.10 3.63 1.55
CA LEU A 69 4.76 2.56 0.83
C LEU A 69 5.12 2.99 -0.60
N TYR A 70 4.20 3.64 -1.32
CA TYR A 70 4.37 3.94 -2.74
C TYR A 70 5.66 4.71 -3.10
N PRO A 71 6.06 5.78 -2.39
CA PRO A 71 7.32 6.46 -2.68
C PRO A 71 8.54 5.53 -2.57
N ALA A 72 8.52 4.54 -1.68
CA ALA A 72 9.60 3.57 -1.51
C ALA A 72 9.67 2.52 -2.63
N CYS A 73 8.60 2.31 -3.39
CA CYS A 73 8.50 1.23 -4.38
C CYS A 73 8.87 1.69 -5.80
N SER A 74 9.61 0.86 -6.53
CA SER A 74 10.04 1.12 -7.93
C SER A 74 9.37 0.17 -8.93
N SER A 75 8.55 -0.77 -8.46
CA SER A 75 7.88 -1.76 -9.28
C SER A 75 6.55 -2.16 -8.64
N MET A 76 5.67 -2.77 -9.43
CA MET A 76 4.43 -3.33 -8.89
C MET A 76 4.71 -4.46 -7.89
N SER A 77 5.72 -5.30 -8.15
CA SER A 77 6.13 -6.37 -7.23
C SER A 77 6.59 -5.83 -5.87
N HIS A 78 7.17 -4.63 -5.83
CA HIS A 78 7.50 -3.91 -4.60
C HIS A 78 6.27 -3.46 -3.82
N ILE A 79 5.17 -3.14 -4.49
CA ILE A 79 3.93 -2.69 -3.83
C ILE A 79 3.14 -3.88 -3.31
N THR A 80 3.07 -4.95 -4.11
CA THR A 80 2.32 -6.18 -3.76
C THR A 80 3.09 -7.09 -2.79
N GLY A 81 4.40 -6.86 -2.63
CA GLY A 81 5.27 -7.73 -1.84
C GLY A 81 5.37 -9.12 -2.46
N THR A 82 5.44 -9.25 -3.79
CA THR A 82 5.57 -10.55 -4.46
C THR A 82 7.04 -10.97 -4.44
N LYS A 83 7.50 -11.64 -3.37
CA LYS A 83 8.93 -11.94 -3.14
C LYS A 83 9.63 -12.70 -4.28
N ASN A 84 8.90 -13.52 -5.04
CA ASN A 84 9.45 -14.25 -6.19
C ASN A 84 9.74 -13.35 -7.39
N GLU A 85 9.15 -12.15 -7.43
CA GLU A 85 9.28 -11.15 -8.50
C GLU A 85 10.05 -9.91 -8.05
N MET A 86 10.53 -9.89 -6.80
CA MET A 86 11.39 -8.82 -6.29
C MET A 86 12.84 -9.11 -6.68
N ASP A 87 13.54 -8.07 -7.10
CA ASP A 87 14.97 -8.12 -7.39
C ASP A 87 15.80 -8.26 -6.10
N GLN A 88 17.06 -8.69 -6.22
CA GLN A 88 17.98 -8.84 -5.08
C GLN A 88 18.73 -7.52 -4.75
N SER A 89 18.06 -6.39 -4.89
CA SER A 89 18.65 -5.08 -4.60
C SER A 89 18.52 -4.71 -3.12
N ASN A 90 19.34 -3.74 -2.68
CA ASN A 90 19.25 -3.21 -1.30
C ASN A 90 17.87 -2.63 -1.00
N ILE A 91 17.27 -1.94 -1.98
CA ILE A 91 15.93 -1.37 -1.87
C ILE A 91 14.86 -2.45 -1.66
N ALA A 92 14.95 -3.57 -2.39
CA ALA A 92 14.06 -4.71 -2.20
C ALA A 92 14.17 -5.32 -0.80
N SER A 93 15.37 -5.33 -0.20
CA SER A 93 15.55 -5.77 1.20
C SER A 93 14.79 -4.88 2.18
N TYR A 94 14.85 -3.55 2.03
CA TYR A 94 14.11 -2.63 2.90
C TYR A 94 12.59 -2.78 2.71
N ILE A 95 12.12 -2.94 1.49
CA ILE A 95 10.70 -3.13 1.18
C ILE A 95 10.18 -4.46 1.76
N ASN A 96 10.96 -5.54 1.64
CA ASN A 96 10.64 -6.80 2.31
C ASN A 96 10.58 -6.65 3.83
N GLY A 97 11.48 -5.86 4.42
CA GLY A 97 11.44 -5.47 5.82
C GLY A 97 10.13 -4.76 6.18
N ILE A 98 9.73 -3.76 5.40
CA ILE A 98 8.46 -3.04 5.57
C ILE A 98 7.27 -4.01 5.55
N HIS A 99 7.15 -4.87 4.54
CA HIS A 99 6.03 -5.82 4.46
C HIS A 99 6.02 -6.80 5.63
N SER A 100 7.18 -7.34 6.01
CA SER A 100 7.32 -8.27 7.14
C SER A 100 6.90 -7.61 8.45
N THR A 101 7.39 -6.40 8.70
CA THR A 101 7.07 -5.63 9.90
C THR A 101 5.58 -5.26 9.95
N CYS A 102 4.97 -4.91 8.82
CA CYS A 102 3.53 -4.67 8.73
C CYS A 102 2.69 -5.93 8.98
N CYS A 103 3.14 -7.12 8.54
CA CYS A 103 2.48 -8.39 8.88
C CYS A 103 2.54 -8.68 10.38
N CYS A 104 3.67 -8.40 11.03
CA CYS A 104 3.80 -8.53 12.48
C CYS A 104 2.90 -7.52 13.22
N LEU A 105 2.85 -6.26 12.76
CA LEU A 105 1.93 -5.25 13.30
C LEU A 105 0.45 -5.63 13.11
N LEU A 106 0.09 -6.22 11.95
CA LEU A 106 -1.24 -6.76 11.74
C LEU A 106 -1.55 -7.89 12.73
N THR A 107 -0.56 -8.73 13.04
CA THR A 107 -0.73 -9.78 14.06
C THR A 107 -0.99 -9.19 15.44
N VAL A 108 -0.25 -8.14 15.82
CA VAL A 108 -0.51 -7.38 17.07
C VAL A 108 -1.92 -6.79 17.07
N LEU A 109 -2.38 -6.23 15.95
CA LEU A 109 -3.74 -5.71 15.80
C LEU A 109 -4.80 -6.81 16.00
N VAL A 110 -4.64 -7.96 15.34
CA VAL A 110 -5.59 -9.08 15.42
C VAL A 110 -5.65 -9.62 16.85
N ILE A 111 -4.52 -9.85 17.49
CA ILE A 111 -4.48 -10.37 18.87
C ILE A 111 -5.09 -9.37 19.85
N SER A 112 -4.79 -8.07 19.71
CA SER A 112 -5.31 -7.03 20.61
C SER A 112 -6.80 -6.71 20.42
N SER A 113 -7.37 -7.05 19.27
CA SER A 113 -8.79 -6.81 18.97
C SER A 113 -9.68 -8.05 19.05
N ALA A 114 -9.09 -9.25 19.12
CA ALA A 114 -9.85 -10.49 19.19
C ALA A 114 -10.54 -10.68 20.55
N PRO A 115 -11.79 -11.16 20.58
CA PRO A 115 -12.44 -11.58 21.81
C PRO A 115 -11.62 -12.69 22.50
N LEU A 116 -11.39 -12.55 23.81
CA LEU A 116 -10.60 -13.53 24.58
C LEU A 116 -11.13 -14.96 24.46
N GLN A 117 -12.45 -15.12 24.32
CA GLN A 117 -13.08 -16.42 24.13
C GLN A 117 -12.61 -17.12 22.85
N ASP A 118 -12.41 -16.37 21.77
CA ASP A 118 -11.99 -16.92 20.49
C ASP A 118 -10.50 -17.24 20.49
N LEU A 119 -9.68 -16.38 21.10
CA LEU A 119 -8.27 -16.70 21.35
C LEU A 119 -8.14 -17.97 22.20
N HIS A 120 -8.90 -18.09 23.28
CA HIS A 120 -8.88 -19.27 24.13
C HIS A 120 -9.28 -20.53 23.35
N LYS A 121 -10.32 -20.50 22.50
CA LYS A 121 -10.69 -21.65 21.65
C LYS A 121 -9.56 -22.10 20.72
N VAL A 122 -8.77 -21.16 20.20
CA VAL A 122 -7.68 -21.44 19.26
C VAL A 122 -6.42 -21.95 19.98
N PHE A 123 -6.11 -21.40 21.16
CA PHE A 123 -4.85 -21.66 21.86
C PHE A 123 -4.98 -22.56 23.11
N LYS A 124 -6.18 -23.02 23.47
CA LYS A 124 -6.40 -23.88 24.66
C LYS A 124 -5.60 -25.19 24.63
N ASP A 125 -5.35 -25.73 23.44
CA ASP A 125 -4.64 -27.01 23.25
C ASP A 125 -3.13 -26.78 23.01
N GLY A 126 -2.62 -25.59 23.36
CA GLY A 126 -1.29 -25.10 23.05
C GLY A 126 -1.23 -24.29 21.76
N PHE A 127 -0.03 -23.86 21.39
CA PHE A 127 0.16 -23.22 20.09
C PHE A 127 -0.07 -24.27 19.00
N PRO A 128 -1.01 -24.04 18.05
CA PRO A 128 -1.17 -24.96 16.95
C PRO A 128 0.19 -25.10 16.25
N VAL A 129 0.66 -26.34 16.05
CA VAL A 129 1.78 -26.62 15.14
C VAL A 129 1.48 -25.83 13.88
N PRO A 130 2.42 -25.00 13.37
CA PRO A 130 2.11 -24.04 12.32
C PRO A 130 1.53 -24.77 11.11
N ARG A 131 0.20 -24.85 11.06
CA ARG A 131 -0.58 -25.06 9.85
C ARG A 131 -0.64 -23.70 9.15
N LEU A 132 0.51 -23.05 9.02
CA LEU A 132 0.72 -21.83 8.21
C LEU A 132 0.56 -22.13 6.71
N SER A 133 0.10 -23.34 6.37
CA SER A 133 -0.36 -23.75 5.06
C SER A 133 -1.89 -23.61 4.87
N LEU A 134 -2.63 -23.03 5.82
CA LEU A 134 -4.02 -22.60 5.56
C LEU A 134 -4.01 -21.42 4.57
N ARG A 135 -3.91 -21.79 3.29
CA ARG A 135 -4.25 -21.02 2.09
C ARG A 135 -3.34 -19.85 1.69
N MET A 136 -2.19 -19.61 2.33
CA MET A 136 -1.11 -18.88 1.66
C MET A 136 -0.35 -19.85 0.76
N LYS A 137 -0.93 -20.21 -0.39
CA LYS A 137 -0.11 -20.64 -1.53
C LYS A 137 0.74 -19.43 -1.91
N SER A 138 1.92 -19.40 -1.31
CA SER A 138 3.18 -18.75 -1.70
C SER A 138 3.20 -18.07 -3.07
N GLU A 139 2.54 -16.92 -3.22
CA GLU A 139 2.81 -15.98 -4.31
C GLU A 139 2.89 -14.55 -3.77
N THR A 140 2.00 -14.12 -2.87
CA THR A 140 2.03 -12.77 -2.27
C THR A 140 2.55 -12.80 -0.82
N VAL A 141 3.59 -12.01 -0.52
CA VAL A 141 4.27 -11.99 0.80
C VAL A 141 3.66 -10.96 1.76
N ALA A 142 2.61 -10.24 1.34
CA ALA A 142 2.05 -9.13 2.13
C ALA A 142 0.52 -9.19 2.32
N PRO A 143 -0.02 -10.14 3.11
CA PRO A 143 -1.45 -10.17 3.43
C PRO A 143 -1.94 -8.89 4.14
N TRP A 144 -1.03 -8.11 4.73
CA TRP A 144 -1.42 -6.91 5.48
C TRP A 144 -2.09 -5.84 4.64
N LEU A 145 -1.67 -5.67 3.37
CA LEU A 145 -2.17 -4.58 2.53
C LEU A 145 -3.62 -4.82 2.09
N PRO A 146 -4.00 -6.02 1.60
CA PRO A 146 -5.41 -6.36 1.37
C PRO A 146 -6.29 -6.31 2.63
N TRP A 147 -5.72 -6.62 3.80
CA TRP A 147 -6.47 -6.53 5.07
C TRP A 147 -6.85 -5.10 5.44
N ILE A 148 -5.98 -4.13 5.14
CA ILE A 148 -6.14 -2.71 5.50
C ILE A 148 -6.83 -1.91 4.40
N ARG A 149 -6.63 -2.26 3.13
CA ARG A 149 -7.18 -1.60 1.94
C ARG A 149 -8.13 -2.52 1.18
N ARG A 150 -9.23 -2.92 1.82
CA ARG A 150 -10.21 -3.84 1.22
C ARG A 150 -10.88 -3.28 -0.04
N GLU A 151 -10.91 -1.96 -0.17
CA GLU A 151 -11.46 -1.28 -1.34
C GLU A 151 -10.63 -1.52 -2.60
N LEU A 152 -9.32 -1.73 -2.43
CA LEU A 152 -8.38 -1.96 -3.52
C LEU A 152 -8.16 -3.45 -3.80
N PHE A 153 -8.28 -4.30 -2.77
CA PHE A 153 -8.03 -5.73 -2.88
C PHE A 153 -9.27 -6.49 -2.41
N THR A 154 -10.17 -6.74 -3.36
CA THR A 154 -11.47 -7.39 -3.10
C THR A 154 -11.35 -8.88 -2.79
N ASP A 155 -10.34 -9.57 -3.33
CA ASP A 155 -10.13 -11.00 -3.12
C ASP A 155 -8.73 -11.34 -2.60
N PHE A 156 -8.70 -11.95 -1.41
CA PHE A 156 -7.50 -12.55 -0.84
C PHE A 156 -7.12 -13.80 -1.65
N GLY A 157 -6.15 -13.68 -2.55
CA GLY A 157 -5.53 -14.82 -3.25
C GLY A 157 -5.92 -15.04 -4.71
N GLN A 158 -6.42 -14.02 -5.41
CA GLN A 158 -6.39 -14.06 -6.87
C GLN A 158 -4.94 -13.94 -7.36
N SER A 159 -4.55 -14.82 -8.29
CA SER A 159 -3.22 -14.79 -8.95
C SER A 159 -3.07 -13.64 -9.94
N HIS A 160 -4.17 -12.97 -10.30
CA HIS A 160 -4.19 -11.87 -11.26
C HIS A 160 -4.86 -10.64 -10.65
N MET A 161 -4.12 -9.53 -10.57
CA MET A 161 -4.65 -8.25 -10.08
C MET A 161 -5.67 -7.69 -11.08
N MET A 162 -6.80 -7.15 -10.59
CA MET A 162 -7.78 -6.51 -11.47
C MET A 162 -7.14 -5.30 -12.18
N SER A 163 -7.42 -5.13 -13.48
CA SER A 163 -6.78 -4.09 -14.30
C SER A 163 -6.99 -2.67 -13.77
N ASN A 164 -8.15 -2.37 -13.20
CA ASN A 164 -8.44 -1.07 -12.59
C ASN A 164 -7.57 -0.80 -11.35
N VAL A 165 -7.32 -1.82 -10.52
CA VAL A 165 -6.48 -1.72 -9.33
C VAL A 165 -5.03 -1.52 -9.73
N ALA A 166 -4.55 -2.30 -10.71
CA ALA A 166 -3.18 -2.15 -11.19
C ALA A 166 -2.91 -0.78 -11.81
N VAL A 167 -3.82 -0.28 -12.65
CA VAL A 167 -3.74 1.08 -13.20
C VAL A 167 -3.75 2.12 -12.08
N TRP A 168 -4.63 1.97 -11.08
CA TRP A 168 -4.67 2.88 -9.95
C TRP A 168 -3.34 2.89 -9.18
N LEU A 169 -2.75 1.72 -8.91
CA LEU A 169 -1.46 1.59 -8.24
C LEU A 169 -0.32 2.20 -9.06
N ALA A 170 -0.31 2.00 -10.38
CA ALA A 170 0.68 2.59 -11.28
C ALA A 170 0.59 4.12 -11.29
N VAL A 171 -0.62 4.68 -11.42
CA VAL A 171 -0.85 6.13 -11.32
C VAL A 171 -0.45 6.64 -9.94
N ARG A 172 -0.79 5.91 -8.87
CA ARG A 172 -0.42 6.29 -7.51
C ARG A 172 1.11 6.37 -7.37
N ALA A 173 1.85 5.37 -7.83
CA ALA A 173 3.31 5.36 -7.82
C ALA A 173 3.93 6.50 -8.66
N CYS A 174 3.32 6.89 -9.78
CA CYS A 174 3.78 8.03 -10.58
C CYS A 174 3.62 9.38 -9.86
N THR A 175 2.58 9.51 -9.04
CA THR A 175 2.21 10.77 -8.37
C THR A 175 2.84 10.97 -7.00
N THR A 176 3.64 10.01 -6.51
CA THR A 176 4.17 10.08 -5.14
C THR A 176 5.36 10.99 -4.96
N TRP A 177 6.16 11.17 -6.02
CA TRP A 177 7.30 12.08 -6.03
C TRP A 177 6.87 13.41 -6.68
N THR A 178 7.44 14.53 -6.22
CA THR A 178 7.07 15.87 -6.72
C THR A 178 7.46 16.09 -8.18
N LEU A 179 8.52 15.43 -8.63
CA LEU A 179 8.94 15.35 -10.03
C LEU A 179 8.64 13.94 -10.53
N PRO A 180 7.60 13.75 -11.37
CA PRO A 180 7.23 12.43 -11.82
C PRO A 180 8.27 11.91 -12.82
N ASN A 181 8.70 10.66 -12.62
CA ASN A 181 9.65 10.01 -13.51
C ASN A 181 8.95 9.73 -14.85
N PRO A 182 9.46 10.22 -15.99
CA PRO A 182 8.83 10.01 -17.29
C PRO A 182 8.68 8.53 -17.65
N CYS A 183 9.60 7.67 -17.21
CA CYS A 183 9.52 6.23 -17.45
C CYS A 183 8.33 5.59 -16.71
N GLU A 184 8.08 6.00 -15.46
CA GLU A 184 6.94 5.50 -14.67
C GLU A 184 5.62 5.98 -15.27
N ILE A 185 5.57 7.24 -15.77
CA ILE A 185 4.39 7.75 -16.46
C ILE A 185 4.08 6.88 -17.69
N ILE A 186 5.07 6.67 -18.57
CA ILE A 186 4.88 5.84 -19.77
C ILE A 186 4.43 4.43 -19.39
N LYS A 187 5.01 3.86 -18.33
CA LYS A 187 4.61 2.56 -17.81
C LYS A 187 3.15 2.55 -17.37
N ALA A 188 2.69 3.56 -16.63
CA ALA A 188 1.28 3.67 -16.23
C ALA A 188 0.32 3.80 -17.44
N PHE A 189 0.72 4.47 -18.52
CA PHE A 189 -0.08 4.58 -19.74
C PHE A 189 -0.14 3.29 -20.58
N THR A 190 0.87 2.43 -20.46
CA THR A 190 1.01 1.20 -21.25
C THR A 190 0.61 -0.06 -20.48
N GLU A 191 0.61 -0.01 -19.15
CA GLU A 191 0.20 -1.13 -18.30
C GLU A 191 -1.25 -1.55 -18.53
N HIS A 192 -1.50 -2.85 -18.35
CA HIS A 192 -2.83 -3.48 -18.46
C HIS A 192 -3.60 -3.07 -19.73
N HIS A 193 -3.04 -3.36 -20.91
CA HIS A 193 -3.68 -3.08 -22.21
C HIS A 193 -4.03 -1.60 -22.43
N CYS A 194 -3.18 -0.69 -21.96
CA CYS A 194 -3.38 0.76 -22.08
C CYS A 194 -4.70 1.24 -21.45
N THR A 195 -5.19 0.56 -20.40
CA THR A 195 -6.48 0.86 -19.77
C THR A 195 -6.57 2.31 -19.33
N LEU A 196 -5.48 2.90 -18.78
CA LEU A 196 -5.44 4.32 -18.42
C LEU A 196 -5.67 5.23 -19.64
N SER A 197 -4.98 4.94 -20.75
CA SER A 197 -5.12 5.69 -22.00
C SER A 197 -6.56 5.62 -22.52
N ILE A 198 -7.17 4.44 -22.48
CA ILE A 198 -8.57 4.23 -22.92
C ILE A 198 -9.52 5.03 -22.03
N LEU A 199 -9.37 4.97 -20.70
CA LEU A 199 -10.21 5.71 -19.76
C LEU A 199 -10.12 7.22 -19.98
N LEU A 200 -8.91 7.75 -20.20
CA LEU A 200 -8.70 9.18 -20.48
C LEU A 200 -9.31 9.59 -21.82
N MET A 201 -9.17 8.75 -22.85
CA MET A 201 -9.80 8.99 -24.15
C MET A 201 -11.32 8.99 -24.06
N MET A 202 -11.92 8.02 -23.35
CA MET A 202 -13.38 7.97 -23.13
C MET A 202 -13.88 9.20 -22.36
N GLN A 203 -13.13 9.66 -21.36
CA GLN A 203 -13.48 10.87 -20.62
C GLN A 203 -13.37 12.12 -21.49
N ALA A 204 -12.35 12.20 -22.35
CA ALA A 204 -12.17 13.31 -23.27
C ALA A 204 -13.30 13.38 -24.31
N THR A 205 -13.71 12.25 -24.88
CA THR A 205 -14.85 12.19 -25.81
C THR A 205 -16.16 12.57 -25.10
N TYR A 206 -16.39 12.04 -23.90
CA TYR A 206 -17.59 12.38 -23.11
C TYR A 206 -17.67 13.88 -22.76
N CYS A 207 -16.54 14.49 -22.35
CA CYS A 207 -16.49 15.93 -22.11
C CYS A 207 -16.76 16.74 -23.39
N ASN A 208 -16.26 16.28 -24.53
CA ASN A 208 -16.45 16.97 -25.81
C ASN A 208 -17.92 16.92 -26.27
N ASP A 209 -18.59 15.78 -26.07
CA ASP A 209 -20.01 15.62 -26.38
C ASP A 209 -20.87 16.55 -25.50
N GLN A 210 -20.57 16.66 -24.20
CA GLN A 210 -21.26 17.61 -23.30
C GLN A 210 -21.03 19.08 -23.66
N LEU A 211 -19.89 19.42 -24.26
CA LEU A 211 -19.59 20.78 -24.72
C LEU A 211 -20.33 21.10 -26.03
N ASN A 212 -20.45 20.12 -26.93
CA ASN A 212 -21.22 20.27 -28.17
C ASN A 212 -22.73 20.41 -27.89
N GLU A 213 -23.30 19.60 -26.97
CA GLU A 213 -24.70 19.72 -26.57
C GLU A 213 -25.03 21.11 -25.99
N ARG A 214 -24.13 21.70 -25.17
CA ARG A 214 -24.30 23.07 -24.67
C ARG A 214 -24.13 24.16 -25.72
N GLY A 215 -23.41 23.87 -26.81
CA GLY A 215 -23.24 24.80 -27.93
C GLY A 215 -24.45 24.84 -28.85
N GLU A 216 -25.16 23.72 -29.02
CA GLU A 216 -26.37 23.64 -29.84
C GLU A 216 -27.59 24.29 -29.15
N ASP A 217 -27.70 24.22 -27.83
CA ASP A 217 -28.77 24.88 -27.05
C ASP A 217 -28.72 26.42 -27.10
N GLN A 218 -27.57 27.01 -27.45
CA GLN A 218 -27.43 28.47 -27.60
C GLN A 218 -27.87 29.00 -28.97
N HIS A 219 -28.09 28.12 -29.96
CA HIS A 219 -28.52 28.50 -31.31
C HIS A 219 -30.03 28.45 -31.55
N PHE A 220 -30.83 28.07 -30.53
CA PHE A 220 -32.31 28.00 -30.62
C PHE A 220 -33.05 29.16 -29.94
N THR A 221 -32.34 30.19 -29.48
CA THR A 221 -32.95 31.44 -28.97
C THR A 221 -32.53 32.65 -29.80
N GLU A 222 -33.03 32.74 -31.04
CA GLU A 222 -33.26 34.00 -31.76
C GLU A 222 -34.62 33.96 -32.46
#